data_AF-A0A9X2GFD2-F1
#
_entry.id   AF-A0A9X2GFD2-F1
#
_cell.length_a   1.000
_cell.length_b   1.000
_cell.length_c   1.000
_cell.angle_alpha   90.00
_cell.angle_beta   90.00
_cell.angle_gamma   90.00
#
_symmetry.space_group_name_H-M   'P 1'
#
loop_
_entity.id
_entity.type
_entity.pdbx_description
1 polymer ?
#
loop_
_entity_poly.entity_id
_entity_poly.type
_entity_poly.pdbx_seq_one_letter_code
_entity_poly.pdbx_strand_id
1 'polypeptide(L)'
;MGAGNVRDRPLTEIYRSAPLFADLRDPELLGGRCGVCEFRTICGGSRSRAYAGTGDVLAEEPWCGYPPGSFPHQSDVARHLRTPWPVLSIGLAGQTSPAALPAGIGRAAFTAGVPFVNAWSPSRHA
;
A
#
# COMPACT_ATOMS: atom_id res chain seq x y z
N MET A 1 -16.75 0.08 12.76
CA MET A 1 -16.80 -0.31 11.33
C MET A 1 -15.83 -1.47 11.11
N GLY A 2 -16.20 -2.52 10.38
CA GLY A 2 -15.35 -3.71 10.19
C GLY A 2 -15.35 -4.18 8.74
N ALA A 3 -14.26 -4.80 8.27
CA ALA A 3 -14.11 -5.22 6.87
C ALA A 3 -14.76 -6.58 6.54
N GLY A 4 -15.09 -7.39 7.55
CA GLY A 4 -15.62 -8.74 7.40
C GLY A 4 -14.92 -9.75 8.31
N ASN A 5 -15.19 -11.04 8.10
CA ASN A 5 -14.64 -12.15 8.87
C ASN A 5 -14.15 -13.26 7.95
N VAL A 6 -12.93 -13.72 8.18
CA VAL A 6 -12.25 -14.74 7.36
C VAL A 6 -12.86 -16.14 7.47
N ARG A 7 -13.72 -16.37 8.47
CA ARG A 7 -14.49 -17.62 8.60
C ARG A 7 -15.61 -17.71 7.57
N ASP A 8 -16.10 -16.56 7.10
CA ASP A 8 -17.26 -16.47 6.21
C ASP A 8 -16.83 -16.22 4.76
N ARG A 9 -15.70 -15.53 4.53
CA ARG A 9 -15.20 -15.17 3.19
C ARG A 9 -13.67 -15.22 3.11
N PRO A 10 -13.09 -15.51 1.93
CA PRO A 10 -11.63 -15.50 1.75
C PRO A 10 -11.02 -14.13 2.12
N LEU A 11 -9.86 -14.15 2.79
CA LEU A 11 -9.13 -12.92 3.13
C LEU A 11 -8.82 -12.05 1.91
N THR A 12 -8.51 -12.68 0.77
CA THR A 12 -8.23 -11.97 -0.49
C THR A 12 -9.42 -11.19 -0.99
N GLU A 13 -10.64 -11.73 -0.83
CA GLU A 13 -11.87 -11.02 -1.17
C GLU A 13 -12.08 -9.85 -0.21
N ILE A 14 -12.05 -10.10 1.10
CA ILE A 14 -12.22 -9.07 2.13
C ILE A 14 -11.24 -7.90 1.90
N TYR A 15 -9.96 -8.19 1.72
CA TYR A 15 -8.94 -7.17 1.50
C TYR A 15 -9.15 -6.38 0.21
N ARG A 16 -9.58 -7.04 -0.87
CA ARG A 16 -9.72 -6.40 -2.18
C ARG A 16 -11.00 -5.56 -2.29
N SER A 17 -12.11 -6.03 -1.75
CA SER A 17 -13.44 -5.49 -2.04
C SER A 17 -14.21 -4.93 -0.84
N ALA A 18 -13.77 -5.15 0.41
CA ALA A 18 -14.48 -4.55 1.54
C ALA A 18 -14.43 -3.01 1.42
N PRO A 19 -15.57 -2.30 1.62
CA PRO A 19 -15.62 -0.84 1.50
C PRO A 19 -14.54 -0.13 2.31
N LEU A 20 -14.32 -0.55 3.57
CA LEU A 20 -13.26 0.01 4.42
C LEU A 20 -11.88 0.00 3.73
N PHE A 21 -11.47 -1.12 3.13
CA PHE A 21 -10.16 -1.18 2.47
C PHE A 21 -10.16 -0.52 1.10
N ALA A 22 -11.29 -0.47 0.40
CA ALA A 22 -11.42 0.27 -0.84
C ALA A 22 -11.25 1.78 -0.56
N ASP A 23 -11.99 2.31 0.41
CA ASP A 23 -11.98 3.73 0.75
C ASP A 23 -10.61 4.17 1.28
N LEU A 24 -9.95 3.35 2.11
CA LEU A 24 -8.59 3.62 2.61
C LEU A 24 -7.51 3.66 1.51
N ARG A 25 -7.78 3.10 0.33
CA ARG A 25 -6.89 3.14 -0.83
C ARG A 25 -7.24 4.27 -1.80
N ASP A 26 -8.35 4.98 -1.57
CA ASP A 26 -8.77 6.11 -2.39
C ASP A 26 -8.33 7.44 -1.73
N PRO A 27 -7.28 8.08 -2.26
CA PRO A 27 -6.81 9.36 -1.73
C PRO A 27 -7.80 10.52 -1.95
N GLU A 28 -8.77 10.39 -2.84
CA GLU A 28 -9.80 11.43 -3.07
C GLU A 28 -10.83 11.48 -1.94
N LEU A 29 -10.96 10.41 -1.16
CA LEU A 29 -11.88 10.34 -0.02
C LEU A 29 -11.29 10.91 1.27
N LEU A 30 -9.99 11.24 1.28
CA LEU A 30 -9.35 11.81 2.47
C LEU A 30 -9.90 13.21 2.78
N GLY A 31 -10.20 13.45 4.06
CA GLY A 31 -10.68 14.74 4.55
C GLY A 31 -9.56 15.65 5.07
N GLY A 32 -9.94 16.88 5.43
CA GLY A 32 -9.07 17.88 6.05
C GLY A 32 -7.81 18.21 5.22
N ARG A 33 -6.69 18.49 5.90
CA ARG A 33 -5.40 18.76 5.25
C ARG A 33 -4.93 17.59 4.38
N CYS A 34 -5.22 16.36 4.77
CA CYS A 34 -4.86 15.18 3.98
C CYS A 34 -5.57 15.16 2.62
N GLY A 35 -6.82 15.64 2.53
CA GLY A 35 -7.59 15.70 1.29
C GLY A 35 -7.02 16.66 0.23
N VAL A 36 -6.36 17.72 0.67
CA VAL A 36 -5.79 18.77 -0.21
C VAL A 36 -4.27 18.72 -0.33
N CYS A 37 -3.61 17.81 0.38
CA CYS A 37 -2.14 17.70 0.42
C CYS A 37 -1.58 17.19 -0.91
N GLU A 38 -0.49 17.80 -1.39
CA GLU A 38 0.23 17.39 -2.59
C GLU A 38 0.83 15.97 -2.47
N PHE A 39 0.96 15.43 -1.26
CA PHE A 39 1.46 14.08 -0.96
C PHE A 39 0.36 13.06 -0.63
N ARG A 40 -0.93 13.41 -0.80
CA ARG A 40 -2.06 12.58 -0.35
C ARG A 40 -2.08 11.15 -0.92
N THR A 41 -1.53 10.96 -2.12
CA THR A 41 -1.49 9.66 -2.82
C THR A 41 -0.42 8.70 -2.26
N ILE A 42 0.61 9.21 -1.59
CA ILE A 42 1.73 8.40 -1.08
C ILE A 42 1.83 8.37 0.44
N CYS A 43 1.46 9.47 1.10
CA CYS A 43 1.54 9.62 2.54
C CYS A 43 0.17 9.38 3.15
N GLY A 44 -0.82 10.21 2.77
CA GLY A 44 -2.19 10.14 3.26
C GLY A 44 -2.35 10.33 4.78
N GLY A 45 -1.29 10.33 5.59
CA GLY A 45 -1.32 10.30 7.05
C GLY A 45 -1.68 8.92 7.62
N SER A 46 -1.42 8.72 8.91
CA SER A 46 -1.76 7.48 9.62
C SER A 46 -3.27 7.36 9.87
N ARG A 47 -3.90 6.41 9.17
CA ARG A 47 -5.35 6.15 9.23
C ARG A 47 -5.79 5.58 10.58
N SER A 48 -4.92 4.83 11.25
CA SER A 48 -5.17 4.34 12.62
C SER A 48 -5.23 5.48 13.63
N ARG A 49 -4.37 6.50 13.48
CA ARG A 49 -4.34 7.68 14.35
C ARG A 49 -5.49 8.63 14.08
N ALA A 50 -5.86 8.82 12.81
CA ALA A 50 -7.07 9.55 12.43
C ALA A 50 -8.31 8.94 13.11
N TYR A 51 -8.49 7.61 13.01
CA TYR A 51 -9.59 6.91 13.65
C TYR A 51 -9.54 6.98 15.19
N ALA A 52 -8.37 6.79 15.78
CA ALA A 52 -8.21 6.87 17.24
C ALA A 52 -8.54 8.27 17.79
N GLY A 53 -8.20 9.33 17.05
CA GLY A 53 -8.45 10.71 17.47
C GLY A 53 -9.86 11.22 17.17
N THR A 54 -10.49 10.74 16.10
CA THR A 54 -11.74 11.34 15.58
C THR A 54 -12.91 10.37 15.45
N GLY A 55 -12.66 9.06 15.47
CA GLY A 55 -13.64 8.03 15.11
C GLY A 55 -13.86 7.89 13.59
N ASP A 56 -13.16 8.67 12.76
CA ASP A 56 -13.24 8.62 11.31
C ASP A 56 -11.88 8.22 10.70
N VAL A 57 -11.88 7.15 9.92
CA VAL A 57 -10.67 6.61 9.25
C VAL A 57 -10.20 7.49 8.08
N LEU A 58 -11.10 8.31 7.51
CA LEU A 58 -10.84 9.19 6.38
C LEU A 58 -10.50 10.62 6.82
N ALA A 59 -10.66 10.95 8.10
CA ALA A 59 -10.29 12.25 8.63
C ALA A 59 -8.78 12.55 8.53
N GLU A 60 -8.43 13.81 8.77
CA GLU A 60 -7.03 14.24 8.86
C GLU A 60 -6.28 13.53 10.01
N GLU A 61 -5.00 13.22 9.80
CA GLU A 61 -4.15 12.72 10.88
C GLU A 61 -3.65 13.86 11.78
N PRO A 62 -3.97 13.86 13.09
CA PRO A 62 -3.81 15.04 13.94
C PRO A 62 -2.37 15.40 14.28
N TRP A 63 -1.41 14.47 14.16
CA TRP A 63 0.00 14.75 14.47
C TRP A 63 0.84 15.14 13.24
N CYS A 64 0.22 15.31 12.08
CA CYS A 64 0.92 15.80 10.89
C CYS A 64 1.29 17.28 11.06
N GLY A 65 2.58 17.59 11.22
CA GLY A 65 3.09 18.96 11.29
C GLY A 65 3.24 19.65 9.93
N TYR A 66 2.97 18.95 8.84
CA TYR A 66 3.20 19.44 7.48
C TYR A 66 2.07 20.38 7.02
N PRO A 67 2.37 21.60 6.54
CA PRO A 67 1.38 22.47 5.91
C PRO A 67 1.25 22.18 4.40
N PRO A 68 0.05 21.78 3.90
CA PRO A 68 -0.17 21.57 2.47
C PRO A 68 0.25 22.76 1.60
N GLY A 69 0.88 22.48 0.48
CA GLY A 69 1.38 23.48 -0.48
C GLY A 69 2.72 24.11 -0.10
N SER A 70 3.29 23.79 1.07
CA SER A 70 4.55 24.39 1.51
C SER A 70 5.78 23.76 0.88
N PHE A 71 5.65 22.67 0.10
CA PHE A 71 6.78 22.06 -0.56
C PHE A 71 7.26 22.95 -1.71
N PRO A 72 8.57 23.28 -1.79
CA PRO A 72 9.06 24.26 -2.78
C PRO A 72 8.99 23.77 -4.23
N HIS A 73 8.93 22.44 -4.46
CA HIS A 73 8.99 21.85 -5.81
C HIS A 73 7.65 21.23 -6.24
N GLN A 74 6.58 22.02 -6.21
CA GLN A 74 5.22 21.57 -6.58
C GLN A 74 5.15 20.94 -7.98
N SER A 75 5.93 21.46 -8.93
CA SER A 75 6.01 20.90 -10.29
C SER A 75 6.57 19.48 -10.31
N ASP A 76 7.53 19.16 -9.44
CA ASP A 76 8.15 17.85 -9.38
C ASP A 76 7.22 16.84 -8.68
N VAL A 77 6.54 17.27 -7.61
CA VAL A 77 5.49 16.48 -6.95
C VAL A 77 4.38 16.14 -7.95
N ALA A 78 3.89 17.13 -8.68
CA ALA A 78 2.89 16.94 -9.72
C ALA A 78 3.37 15.99 -10.82
N ARG A 79 4.65 16.05 -11.21
CA ARG A 79 5.23 15.16 -12.23
C ARG A 79 5.32 13.71 -11.74
N HIS A 80 5.80 13.49 -10.52
CA HIS A 80 6.14 12.15 -10.01
C HIS A 80 4.98 11.42 -9.36
N LEU A 81 4.03 12.12 -8.75
CA LEU A 81 2.92 11.50 -8.04
C LEU A 81 1.66 11.34 -8.90
N ARG A 82 1.58 12.01 -10.05
CA ARG A 82 0.52 11.79 -11.05
C ARG A 82 0.89 10.73 -12.07
N THR A 83 2.18 10.46 -12.25
CA THR A 83 2.60 9.28 -12.99
C THR A 83 2.21 8.05 -12.19
N PRO A 84 1.41 7.12 -12.74
CA PRO A 84 1.28 5.81 -12.13
C PRO A 84 2.70 5.28 -11.92
N TRP A 85 2.99 4.83 -10.71
CA TRP A 85 4.23 4.11 -10.40
C TRP A 85 4.52 3.16 -11.57
N PRO A 86 5.76 3.04 -12.07
CA PRO A 86 6.03 2.03 -13.07
C PRO A 86 5.74 0.70 -12.39
N VAL A 87 4.55 0.16 -12.63
CA VAL A 87 4.31 -1.27 -12.54
C VAL A 87 5.42 -1.85 -13.41
N LEU A 88 6.46 -2.36 -12.75
CA LEU A 88 7.57 -3.06 -13.38
C LEU A 88 8.65 -2.19 -14.09
N SER A 89 9.61 -1.65 -13.32
CA SER A 89 11.03 -1.61 -13.76
C SER A 89 11.76 -2.95 -13.57
N ILE A 90 11.02 -4.04 -13.29
CA ILE A 90 11.48 -5.38 -13.66
C ILE A 90 11.12 -5.54 -15.14
N GLY A 91 12.03 -5.16 -16.04
CA GLY A 91 11.76 -4.96 -17.46
C GLY A 91 10.80 -5.97 -18.12
N LEU A 92 9.66 -5.48 -18.56
CA LEU A 92 8.89 -6.02 -19.70
C LEU A 92 8.48 -4.87 -20.62
N ALA A 93 9.46 -4.08 -21.05
CA ALA A 93 9.33 -3.38 -22.33
C ALA A 93 9.79 -4.36 -23.40
N GLY A 94 8.83 -4.91 -24.13
CA GLY A 94 9.07 -5.78 -25.27
C GLY A 94 10.00 -5.14 -26.28
N GLN A 95 11.21 -5.69 -26.38
CA GLN A 95 11.98 -5.67 -27.61
C GLN A 95 11.29 -6.65 -28.56
N THR A 96 10.57 -6.17 -29.57
CA THR A 96 10.17 -7.01 -30.69
C THR A 96 11.39 -7.22 -31.58
N SER A 97 12.03 -8.37 -31.46
CA SER A 97 12.87 -8.94 -32.52
C SER A 97 12.70 -10.46 -32.52
N PRO A 98 12.39 -11.11 -33.65
CA PRO A 98 12.02 -12.52 -33.66
C PRO A 98 13.30 -13.35 -33.72
N ALA A 99 13.70 -13.94 -32.61
CA ALA A 99 14.66 -15.03 -32.59
C ALA A 99 14.16 -16.11 -31.63
N ALA A 100 13.94 -17.30 -32.20
CA ALA A 100 13.43 -18.49 -31.55
C ALA A 100 14.17 -18.82 -30.24
N LEU A 101 13.40 -19.10 -29.18
CA LEU A 101 13.91 -19.77 -27.99
C LEU A 101 13.97 -21.29 -28.26
N PRO A 102 15.13 -21.95 -28.11
CA PRO A 102 15.14 -23.41 -28.12
C PRO A 102 14.53 -23.94 -26.82
N ALA A 103 13.86 -25.08 -26.94
CA ALA A 103 13.24 -25.82 -25.85
C ALA A 103 14.27 -26.21 -24.78
N GLY A 104 13.91 -26.03 -23.50
CA GLY A 104 14.77 -26.44 -22.39
C GLY A 104 14.25 -26.05 -21.00
N ILE A 105 13.03 -26.46 -20.65
CA ILE A 105 12.52 -26.33 -19.28
C ILE A 105 13.11 -27.47 -18.44
N GLY A 106 14.13 -27.16 -17.63
CA GLY A 106 14.58 -28.01 -16.53
C GLY A 106 13.87 -27.63 -15.23
N ARG A 107 12.98 -28.50 -14.72
CA ARG A 107 12.40 -28.36 -13.37
C ARG A 107 13.50 -28.64 -12.34
N ALA A 108 13.91 -27.63 -11.57
CA ALA A 108 14.69 -27.85 -10.35
C ALA A 108 13.73 -28.02 -9.16
N ALA A 109 13.82 -29.18 -8.52
CA ALA A 109 13.07 -29.54 -7.33
C ALA A 109 13.49 -28.68 -6.14
N PHE A 110 12.51 -28.08 -5.45
CA PHE A 110 12.70 -27.47 -4.14
C PHE A 110 12.79 -28.59 -3.09
N THR A 111 14.00 -29.00 -2.75
CA THR A 111 14.27 -29.78 -1.53
C THR A 111 15.36 -29.08 -0.73
N ALA A 112 14.96 -28.34 0.30
CA ALA A 112 15.71 -28.21 1.55
C ALA A 112 14.87 -27.40 2.55
N GLY A 113 14.49 -28.03 3.64
CA GLY A 113 13.79 -27.39 4.75
C GLY A 113 14.64 -26.33 5.43
N VAL A 114 14.01 -25.21 5.75
CA VAL A 114 14.51 -24.23 6.72
C VAL A 114 13.57 -24.30 7.92
N PRO A 115 14.04 -24.64 9.13
CA PRO A 115 13.18 -24.67 10.30
C PRO A 115 12.73 -23.25 10.67
N PHE A 116 11.42 -23.11 10.87
CA PHE A 116 10.75 -21.88 11.28
C PHE A 116 11.10 -21.59 12.75
N VAL A 117 12.04 -20.66 12.99
CA VAL A 117 12.32 -20.15 14.34
C VAL A 117 11.29 -19.06 14.68
N ASN A 118 10.35 -19.40 15.55
CA ASN A 118 9.33 -18.48 16.04
C ASN A 118 9.87 -17.73 17.27
N ALA A 119 10.45 -16.54 17.06
CA ALA A 119 10.95 -15.68 18.13
C ALA A 119 9.99 -14.52 18.38
N TRP A 120 8.88 -14.80 19.07
CA TRP A 120 8.06 -13.77 19.70
C TRP A 120 7.66 -14.24 21.10
N SER A 121 8.45 -13.83 22.10
CA SER A 121 8.15 -14.04 23.52
C SER A 121 7.64 -12.71 24.09
N PRO A 122 6.42 -12.65 24.68
CA PRO A 122 5.93 -11.46 25.32
C PRO A 122 6.49 -11.38 26.75
N SER A 123 7.52 -10.55 26.96
CA SER A 123 7.98 -10.18 28.29
C SER A 123 6.95 -9.25 28.96
N ARG A 124 6.18 -9.85 29.87
CA ARG A 124 5.41 -9.19 30.92
C ARG A 124 6.25 -8.11 31.60
N HIS A 125 5.76 -6.88 31.64
CA HIS A 125 6.22 -5.87 32.59
C HIS A 125 5.12 -5.74 33.65
N ALA A 126 5.51 -6.08 34.88
CA ALA A 126 4.83 -5.72 36.11
C ALA A 126 5.13 -4.26 36.46
#